data_AF-A0A448ZLX4-F1
#
_entry.id   AF-A0A448ZLX4-F1
#
_cell.length_a   1.000
_cell.length_b   1.000
_cell.length_c   1.000
_cell.angle_alpha   90.00
_cell.angle_beta   90.00
_cell.angle_gamma   90.00
#
_symmetry.space_group_name_H-M   'P 1'
#
loop_
_entity.id
_entity.type
_entity.pdbx_description
1 polymer ?
#
loop_
_entity_poly.entity_id
_entity_poly.type
_entity_poly.pdbx_seq_one_letter_code
_entity_poly.pdbx_strand_id
1 'polypeptide(L)'
;MGATSLEGTDICTCRPYLTHAIEECIKTAQKGGCGIVIYFRKEGRSLGEVTKYLVYNSRKRQEGGDRAERYFECTEQVAGVQDTRFQALMPDPLHFLGVTKIHNFISMSDMKYDAIVNTGIKVVNRVEIPPEMVPADAQVEITAKVFHGYNAGKAYQDVDADKLKQTVGREYTLDEEPSDDCSSSTGSAEEESPCCKNGVCSKNKE
;
A
#
# COMPACT_ATOMS: atom_id res chain seq x y z
N MET A 1 -12.94 -8.94 -2.58
CA MET A 1 -11.53 -8.65 -2.88
C MET A 1 -11.29 -7.18 -2.54
N GLY A 2 -10.24 -6.84 -1.78
CA GLY A 2 -9.91 -5.43 -1.52
C GLY A 2 -9.17 -4.85 -2.72
N ALA A 3 -9.56 -3.66 -3.17
CA ALA A 3 -9.19 -3.07 -4.46
C ALA A 3 -7.68 -3.10 -4.73
N THR A 4 -6.85 -2.82 -3.74
CA THR A 4 -5.40 -2.69 -3.94
C THR A 4 -4.59 -3.98 -4.15
N SER A 5 -5.19 -5.16 -3.93
CA SER A 5 -4.54 -6.42 -4.33
C SER A 5 -4.75 -6.76 -5.80
N LEU A 6 -5.76 -6.15 -6.44
CA LEU A 6 -6.14 -6.36 -7.83
C LEU A 6 -5.77 -5.16 -8.72
N GLU A 7 -5.93 -3.94 -8.22
CA GLU A 7 -5.51 -2.70 -8.87
C GLU A 7 -4.09 -2.39 -8.43
N GLY A 8 -3.13 -2.72 -9.31
CA GLY A 8 -1.70 -2.70 -9.04
C GLY A 8 -1.15 -1.30 -8.84
N THR A 9 -1.28 -0.76 -7.62
CA THR A 9 -0.50 0.41 -7.21
C THR A 9 0.95 -0.01 -6.94
N ASP A 10 1.90 0.65 -7.59
CA ASP A 10 3.35 0.51 -7.38
C ASP A 10 3.85 1.13 -6.07
N ILE A 11 3.00 1.86 -5.34
CA ILE A 11 3.33 2.53 -4.08
C ILE A 11 3.39 1.59 -2.84
N CYS A 12 3.06 0.31 -3.01
CA CYS A 12 3.05 -0.66 -1.92
C CYS A 12 3.54 -2.04 -2.34
N THR A 13 3.97 -2.81 -1.34
CA THR A 13 4.51 -4.16 -1.48
C THR A 13 3.49 -5.26 -1.30
N CYS A 14 2.20 -4.95 -1.11
CA CYS A 14 1.15 -5.94 -0.87
C CYS A 14 1.06 -6.99 -1.99
N ARG A 15 1.03 -6.55 -3.26
CA ARG A 15 0.97 -7.42 -4.44
C ARG A 15 2.22 -8.28 -4.60
N PRO A 16 3.45 -7.71 -4.65
CA PRO A 16 4.65 -8.53 -4.83
C PRO A 16 4.88 -9.50 -3.66
N TYR A 17 4.51 -9.14 -2.42
CA TYR A 17 4.52 -10.10 -1.30
C TYR A 17 3.56 -11.26 -1.50
N LEU A 18 2.34 -11.00 -1.96
CA LEU A 18 1.36 -12.04 -2.21
C LEU A 18 1.84 -12.99 -3.32
N THR A 19 2.38 -12.44 -4.42
CA THR A 19 2.95 -13.24 -5.51
C THR A 19 4.13 -14.08 -5.02
N HIS A 20 5.06 -13.49 -4.27
CA HIS A 20 6.21 -14.21 -3.71
C HIS A 20 5.77 -15.34 -2.76
N ALA A 21 4.79 -15.07 -1.89
CA ALA A 21 4.27 -16.09 -0.97
C ALA A 21 3.60 -17.26 -1.71
N ILE A 22 2.84 -16.98 -2.78
CA ILE A 22 2.24 -18.03 -3.63
C ILE A 22 3.33 -18.84 -4.33
N GLU A 23 4.35 -18.18 -4.87
CA GLU A 23 5.48 -18.84 -5.53
C GLU A 23 6.22 -19.79 -4.57
N GLU A 24 6.54 -19.34 -3.35
CA GLU A 24 7.18 -20.18 -2.33
C GLU A 24 6.28 -21.32 -1.86
N CYS A 25 4.96 -21.12 -1.82
CA CYS A 25 4.01 -22.20 -1.55
C CYS A 25 4.02 -23.26 -2.66
N ILE A 26 4.05 -22.85 -3.93
CA ILE A 26 4.14 -23.76 -5.08
C ILE A 26 5.46 -24.54 -5.06
N LYS A 27 6.60 -23.86 -4.86
CA LYS A 27 7.92 -24.51 -4.72
C LYS A 27 7.94 -25.51 -3.58
N THR A 28 7.30 -25.19 -2.46
CA THR A 28 7.18 -26.09 -1.30
C THR A 28 6.34 -27.32 -1.64
N ALA A 29 5.19 -27.14 -2.31
CA ALA A 29 4.34 -28.24 -2.76
C ALA A 29 5.05 -29.17 -3.75
N GLN A 30 5.80 -28.60 -4.70
CA GLN A 30 6.61 -29.37 -5.68
C GLN A 30 7.69 -30.23 -5.01
N LYS A 31 8.21 -29.81 -3.85
CA LYS A 31 9.17 -30.57 -3.03
C LYS A 31 8.49 -31.60 -2.11
N GLY A 32 7.18 -31.82 -2.25
CA GLY A 32 6.39 -32.73 -1.42
C GLY A 32 5.96 -32.16 -0.07
N GLY A 33 6.08 -30.84 0.12
CA GLY A 33 5.59 -30.13 1.31
C GLY A 33 4.17 -29.58 1.15
N CYS A 34 3.77 -28.72 2.08
CA CYS A 34 2.50 -28.00 2.02
C CYS A 34 2.78 -26.49 2.17
N GLY A 35 2.24 -25.70 1.24
CA GLY A 35 2.25 -24.24 1.30
C GLY A 35 0.88 -23.74 1.74
N ILE A 36 0.84 -22.76 2.66
CA ILE A 36 -0.40 -22.15 3.18
C ILE A 36 -0.31 -20.65 3.00
N VAL A 37 -1.31 -20.07 2.33
CA VAL A 37 -1.49 -18.61 2.23
C VAL A 37 -2.75 -18.24 2.99
N ILE A 38 -2.63 -17.39 4.00
CA ILE A 38 -3.76 -16.88 4.78
C ILE A 38 -4.03 -15.43 4.37
N TYR A 39 -5.21 -15.18 3.79
CA TYR A 39 -5.61 -13.87 3.33
C TYR A 39 -6.53 -13.18 4.37
N PHE A 40 -5.98 -12.24 5.13
CA PHE A 40 -6.76 -11.44 6.07
C PHE A 40 -7.42 -10.25 5.37
N ARG A 41 -8.75 -10.14 5.49
CA ARG A 41 -9.55 -9.00 4.99
C ARG A 41 -9.44 -7.78 5.91
N LYS A 42 -8.21 -7.32 6.17
CA LYS A 42 -7.87 -6.18 7.05
C LYS A 42 -7.20 -5.08 6.23
N GLU A 43 -7.97 -4.47 5.32
CA GLU A 43 -7.47 -3.44 4.38
C GLU A 43 -6.96 -2.19 5.11
N GLY A 44 -5.91 -1.55 4.57
CA GLY A 44 -5.40 -0.28 5.10
C GLY A 44 -4.98 -0.34 6.58
N ARG A 45 -4.35 -1.42 7.03
CA ARG A 45 -4.05 -1.66 8.46
C ARG A 45 -5.30 -1.62 9.36
N SER A 46 -6.40 -2.19 8.85
CA SER A 46 -7.73 -2.15 9.47
C SER A 46 -8.38 -0.75 9.54
N LEU A 47 -7.84 0.26 8.85
CA LEU A 47 -8.46 1.59 8.71
C LEU A 47 -9.46 1.67 7.56
N GLY A 48 -9.52 0.63 6.72
CA GLY A 48 -10.41 0.57 5.57
C GLY A 48 -9.83 1.18 4.30
N GLU A 49 -10.52 0.94 3.20
CA GLU A 49 -10.08 1.27 1.86
C GLU A 49 -10.09 2.78 1.57
N VAL A 50 -11.12 3.50 2.04
CA VAL A 50 -11.22 4.96 1.84
C VAL A 50 -10.05 5.69 2.50
N THR A 51 -9.77 5.37 3.77
CA THR A 51 -8.63 5.93 4.51
C THR A 51 -7.31 5.64 3.80
N LYS A 52 -7.15 4.44 3.24
CA LYS A 52 -5.96 4.08 2.47
C LYS A 52 -5.75 4.99 1.26
N TYR A 53 -6.80 5.28 0.50
CA TYR A 53 -6.69 6.20 -0.64
C TYR A 53 -6.37 7.63 -0.20
N LEU A 54 -6.95 8.10 0.90
CA LEU A 54 -6.61 9.40 1.48
C LEU A 54 -5.12 9.47 1.89
N VAL A 55 -4.60 8.43 2.53
CA VAL A 55 -3.18 8.32 2.88
C VAL A 55 -2.30 8.29 1.64
N TYR A 56 -2.68 7.54 0.60
CA TYR A 56 -1.93 7.50 -0.66
C TYR A 56 -1.89 8.87 -1.32
N ASN A 57 -3.01 9.60 -1.31
CA ASN A 57 -3.09 10.93 -1.89
C ASN A 57 -2.27 11.94 -1.06
N SER A 58 -2.32 11.86 0.27
CA SER A 58 -1.50 12.66 1.18
C SER A 58 0.00 12.44 0.93
N ARG A 59 0.44 11.17 0.82
CA ARG A 59 1.82 10.81 0.49
C ARG A 59 2.31 11.41 -0.82
N LYS A 60 1.46 11.38 -1.86
CA LYS A 60 1.81 11.92 -3.19
C LYS A 60 1.83 13.45 -3.23
N ARG A 61 0.98 14.12 -2.44
CA ARG A 61 0.74 15.56 -2.50
C ARG A 61 1.43 16.37 -1.40
N GLN A 62 2.14 15.72 -0.47
CA GLN A 62 2.94 16.45 0.51
C GLN A 62 4.10 17.18 -0.16
N GLU A 63 4.55 18.26 0.48
CA GLU A 63 5.71 19.01 0.02
C GLU A 63 6.96 18.11 -0.01
N GLY A 64 7.65 18.07 -1.15
CA GLY A 64 8.80 17.18 -1.37
C GLY A 64 8.46 15.75 -1.79
N GLY A 65 7.20 15.45 -2.12
CA GLY A 65 6.78 14.17 -2.71
C GLY A 65 6.67 13.02 -1.70
N ASP A 66 6.60 11.77 -2.17
CA ASP A 66 6.41 10.60 -1.31
C ASP A 66 7.71 10.20 -0.59
N ARG A 67 7.93 10.71 0.63
CA ARG A 67 9.18 10.55 1.39
C ARG A 67 9.09 9.44 2.44
N ALA A 68 10.12 8.60 2.55
CA ALA A 68 10.11 7.47 3.47
C ALA A 68 10.07 7.90 4.95
N GLU A 69 10.72 9.01 5.31
CA GLU A 69 10.70 9.55 6.68
C GLU A 69 9.28 9.95 7.14
N ARG A 70 8.40 10.37 6.21
CA ARG A 70 7.02 10.80 6.52
C ARG A 70 6.00 9.68 6.38
N TYR A 71 6.42 8.48 5.98
CA TYR A 71 5.52 7.38 5.62
C TYR A 71 4.49 7.03 6.73
N PHE A 72 4.93 6.94 7.98
CA PHE A 72 4.04 6.66 9.11
C PHE A 72 3.22 7.89 9.52
N GLU A 73 3.82 9.08 9.46
CA GLU A 73 3.18 10.35 9.80
C GLU A 73 1.99 10.66 8.88
N CYS A 74 2.09 10.38 7.57
CA CYS A 74 0.95 10.57 6.66
C CYS A 74 -0.28 9.75 7.07
N THR A 75 -0.06 8.54 7.62
CA THR A 75 -1.16 7.72 8.11
C THR A 75 -1.77 8.32 9.37
N GLU A 76 -0.94 8.77 10.30
CA GLU A 76 -1.36 9.40 11.54
C GLU A 76 -2.10 10.73 11.30
N GLN A 77 -1.67 11.55 10.35
CA GLN A 77 -2.33 12.80 9.99
C GLN A 77 -3.74 12.58 9.43
N VAL A 78 -3.94 11.52 8.64
CA VAL A 78 -5.24 11.22 8.02
C VAL A 78 -6.17 10.48 8.99
N ALA A 79 -5.64 9.56 9.78
CA ALA A 79 -6.45 8.61 10.56
C ALA A 79 -6.36 8.79 12.08
N GLY A 80 -5.47 9.66 12.58
CA GLY A 80 -5.17 9.83 14.01
C GLY A 80 -4.39 8.68 14.65
N VAL A 81 -4.10 7.61 13.91
CA VAL A 81 -3.38 6.42 14.38
C VAL A 81 -2.66 5.74 13.22
N GLN A 82 -1.52 5.11 13.49
CA GLN A 82 -0.70 4.47 12.47
C GLN A 82 -1.14 3.03 12.12
N ASP A 83 -1.80 2.32 13.04
CA ASP A 83 -2.21 0.92 12.86
C ASP A 83 -3.36 0.55 13.81
N THR A 84 -4.42 -0.08 13.30
CA THR A 84 -5.55 -0.60 14.11
C THR A 84 -5.71 -2.12 13.98
N ARG A 85 -4.71 -2.82 13.43
CA ARG A 85 -4.75 -4.27 13.27
C ARG A 85 -4.65 -4.96 14.62
N PHE A 86 -5.66 -5.77 14.92
CA PHE A 86 -5.57 -6.75 15.98
C PHE A 86 -4.83 -8.01 15.47
N GLN A 87 -3.50 -8.04 15.65
CA GLN A 87 -2.63 -9.13 15.17
C GLN A 87 -2.67 -10.38 16.06
N ALA A 88 -3.18 -10.27 17.29
CA ALA A 88 -3.31 -11.41 18.21
C ALA A 88 -4.17 -12.56 17.65
N LEU A 89 -5.14 -12.27 16.76
CA LEU A 89 -5.97 -13.28 16.07
C LEU A 89 -5.35 -13.80 14.76
N MET A 90 -4.16 -13.33 14.40
CA MET A 90 -3.47 -13.78 13.19
C MET A 90 -3.10 -15.29 13.23
N PRO A 91 -2.72 -15.88 14.39
CA PRO A 91 -2.42 -17.30 14.46
C PRO A 91 -3.64 -18.22 14.40
N ASP A 92 -4.86 -17.72 14.59
CA ASP A 92 -6.06 -18.57 14.71
C ASP A 92 -6.26 -19.53 13.53
N PRO A 93 -6.12 -19.11 12.26
CA PRO A 93 -6.25 -20.05 11.14
C PRO A 93 -5.11 -21.09 11.10
N LEU A 94 -3.92 -20.75 11.62
CA LEU A 94 -2.81 -21.70 11.72
C LEU A 94 -3.11 -22.78 12.77
N HIS A 95 -3.63 -22.38 13.93
CA HIS A 95 -4.08 -23.30 14.97
C HIS A 95 -5.24 -24.17 14.49
N PHE A 96 -6.21 -23.58 13.79
CA PHE A 96 -7.32 -24.32 13.19
C PHE A 96 -6.84 -25.42 12.22
N LEU A 97 -5.79 -25.13 11.45
CA LEU A 97 -5.17 -26.10 10.54
C LEU A 97 -4.19 -27.07 11.25
N GLY A 98 -4.01 -26.95 12.57
CA GLY A 98 -3.11 -27.81 13.35
C GLY A 98 -1.62 -27.54 13.13
N VAL A 99 -1.25 -26.34 12.65
CA VAL A 99 0.14 -25.98 12.38
C VAL A 99 0.90 -25.78 13.69
N THR A 100 1.96 -26.56 13.89
CA THR A 100 2.85 -26.45 15.07
C THR A 100 4.24 -25.91 14.71
N LYS A 101 4.62 -25.98 13.43
CA LYS A 101 5.92 -25.55 12.93
C LYS A 101 5.79 -24.99 11.51
N ILE A 102 6.39 -23.83 11.28
CA ILE A 102 6.54 -23.18 9.98
C ILE A 102 8.02 -23.20 9.62
N HIS A 103 8.37 -23.87 8.51
CA HIS A 103 9.75 -23.91 8.03
C HIS A 103 10.16 -22.56 7.42
N ASN A 104 9.36 -22.04 6.50
CA ASN A 104 9.61 -20.77 5.82
C ASN A 104 8.44 -19.83 6.07
N PHE A 105 8.67 -18.78 6.85
CA PHE A 105 7.70 -17.73 7.12
C PHE A 105 7.98 -16.53 6.20
N ILE A 106 7.14 -16.38 5.17
CA ILE A 106 7.29 -15.36 4.14
C ILE A 106 6.75 -14.00 4.65
N SER A 107 7.50 -13.35 5.54
CA SER A 107 7.19 -12.00 5.99
C SER A 107 8.36 -11.34 6.74
N MET A 108 8.58 -10.06 6.46
CA MET A 108 9.50 -9.20 7.22
C MET A 108 8.88 -8.60 8.50
N SER A 109 7.57 -8.76 8.73
CA SER A 109 6.88 -8.08 9.84
C SER A 109 7.13 -8.77 11.19
N ASP A 110 7.70 -8.01 12.14
CA ASP A 110 7.92 -8.50 13.51
C ASP A 110 6.61 -8.75 14.26
N MET A 111 5.65 -7.82 14.20
CA MET A 111 4.32 -8.03 14.79
C MET A 111 3.64 -9.35 14.38
N LYS A 112 3.81 -9.75 13.11
CA LYS A 112 3.26 -11.03 12.63
C LYS A 112 4.04 -12.22 13.18
N TYR A 113 5.37 -12.13 13.17
CA TYR A 113 6.24 -13.18 13.70
C TYR A 113 5.95 -13.40 15.18
N ASP A 114 5.95 -12.33 15.98
CA ASP A 114 5.72 -12.35 17.42
C ASP A 114 4.34 -12.93 17.75
N ALA A 115 3.29 -12.51 17.05
CA ALA A 115 1.95 -13.05 17.24
C ALA A 115 1.91 -14.58 17.05
N ILE A 116 2.65 -15.12 16.07
CA ILE A 116 2.73 -16.57 15.82
C ILE A 116 3.50 -17.28 16.92
N VAL A 117 4.74 -16.85 17.18
CA VAL A 117 5.64 -17.58 18.09
C VAL A 117 5.17 -17.52 19.54
N ASN A 118 4.52 -16.43 19.95
CA ASN A 118 3.94 -16.28 21.29
C ASN A 118 2.78 -17.25 21.56
N THR A 119 2.22 -17.89 20.51
CA THR A 119 1.20 -18.94 20.65
C THR A 119 1.76 -20.36 20.57
N GLY A 120 3.09 -20.51 20.56
CA GLY A 120 3.78 -21.82 20.61
C GLY A 120 4.12 -22.42 19.23
N ILE A 121 3.76 -21.76 18.13
CA ILE A 121 4.13 -22.21 16.78
C ILE A 121 5.60 -21.87 16.52
N LYS A 122 6.41 -22.88 16.16
CA LYS A 122 7.84 -22.69 15.90
C LYS A 122 8.07 -22.17 14.48
N VAL A 123 8.77 -21.05 14.32
CA VAL A 123 9.20 -20.53 13.02
C VAL A 123 10.70 -20.77 12.84
N VAL A 124 11.11 -21.45 11.77
CA VAL A 124 12.52 -21.79 11.51
C VAL A 124 13.21 -20.67 10.75
N ASN A 125 12.70 -20.33 9.57
CA ASN A 125 13.27 -19.30 8.70
C ASN A 125 12.27 -18.17 8.52
N ARG A 126 12.74 -16.93 8.61
CA ARG A 126 12.02 -15.74 8.15
C ARG A 126 12.58 -15.40 6.77
N VAL A 127 11.71 -15.27 5.78
CA VAL A 127 12.09 -15.03 4.39
C VAL A 127 11.64 -13.62 4.00
N GLU A 128 12.60 -12.77 3.68
CA GLU A 128 12.37 -11.44 3.12
C GLU A 128 11.87 -11.50 1.67
N ILE A 129 11.21 -10.44 1.23
CA ILE A 129 10.87 -10.30 -0.19
C ILE A 129 12.16 -10.03 -0.99
N PRO A 130 12.35 -10.64 -2.18
CA PRO A 130 13.49 -10.33 -3.03
C PRO A 130 13.45 -8.87 -3.52
N PRO A 131 14.57 -8.11 -3.48
CA PRO A 131 14.62 -6.71 -3.88
C PRO A 131 14.12 -6.44 -5.31
N GLU A 132 14.38 -7.35 -6.24
CA GLU A 132 13.96 -7.27 -7.64
C GLU A 132 12.43 -7.33 -7.82
N MET A 133 11.70 -7.83 -6.82
CA MET A 133 10.23 -7.87 -6.85
C MET A 133 9.61 -6.59 -6.28
N VAL A 134 10.38 -5.71 -5.64
CA VAL A 134 9.88 -4.47 -5.01
C VAL A 134 9.81 -3.37 -6.07
N PRO A 135 8.62 -2.83 -6.37
CA PRO A 135 8.48 -1.69 -7.28
C PRO A 135 9.25 -0.47 -6.79
N ALA A 136 9.66 0.41 -7.71
CA ALA A 136 10.44 1.62 -7.39
C ALA A 136 9.75 2.49 -6.33
N ASP A 137 8.46 2.81 -6.51
CA ASP A 137 7.70 3.63 -5.55
C ASP A 137 7.47 2.92 -4.20
N ALA A 138 7.48 1.58 -4.17
CA ALA A 138 7.34 0.81 -2.95
C ALA A 138 8.63 0.77 -2.11
N GLN A 139 9.76 1.26 -2.64
CA GLN A 139 10.99 1.41 -1.87
C GLN A 139 10.81 2.39 -0.70
N VAL A 140 9.93 3.39 -0.85
CA VAL A 140 9.52 4.30 0.22
C VAL A 140 8.94 3.52 1.41
N GLU A 141 8.01 2.61 1.12
CA GLU A 141 7.36 1.78 2.13
C GLU A 141 8.34 0.80 2.79
N ILE A 142 9.19 0.13 1.99
CA ILE A 142 10.15 -0.84 2.51
C ILE A 142 11.19 -0.16 3.40
N THR A 143 11.77 0.94 2.93
CA THR A 143 12.81 1.68 3.68
C THR A 143 12.26 2.17 5.01
N ALA A 144 11.06 2.77 5.01
CA ALA A 144 10.41 3.21 6.24
C ALA A 144 10.17 2.04 7.20
N LYS A 145 9.60 0.93 6.73
CA LYS A 145 9.30 -0.22 7.59
C LYS A 145 10.55 -0.88 8.16
N VAL A 146 11.58 -1.07 7.36
CA VAL A 146 12.86 -1.66 7.80
C VAL A 146 13.52 -0.77 8.84
N PHE A 147 13.56 0.55 8.61
CA PHE A 147 14.09 1.51 9.58
C PHE A 147 13.34 1.46 10.92
N HIS A 148 12.02 1.29 10.90
CA HIS A 148 11.18 1.16 12.10
C HIS A 148 11.12 -0.28 12.67
N GLY A 149 12.09 -1.13 12.34
CA GLY A 149 12.29 -2.42 13.00
C GLY A 149 11.63 -3.62 12.32
N TYR A 150 11.28 -3.55 11.03
CA TYR A 150 10.98 -4.79 10.29
C TYR A 150 12.25 -5.61 10.11
N ASN A 151 12.12 -6.94 10.12
CA ASN A 151 13.24 -7.83 9.86
C ASN A 151 13.73 -7.65 8.43
N ALA A 152 14.90 -7.03 8.31
CA ALA A 152 15.56 -6.67 7.06
C ALA A 152 16.10 -7.88 6.27
N GLY A 153 16.18 -9.07 6.89
CA GLY A 153 16.90 -10.20 6.31
C GLY A 153 18.36 -9.83 6.00
N LYS A 154 18.93 -10.42 4.94
CA LYS A 154 20.22 -9.98 4.38
C LYS A 154 20.06 -8.90 3.32
N ALA A 155 18.91 -8.88 2.64
CA ALA A 155 18.70 -8.03 1.49
C ALA A 155 18.52 -6.54 1.82
N TYR A 156 18.15 -6.19 3.06
CA TYR A 156 17.83 -4.80 3.44
C TYR A 156 18.63 -4.29 4.65
N GLN A 157 19.78 -4.90 4.98
CA GLN A 157 20.57 -4.52 6.17
C GLN A 157 21.14 -3.10 6.10
N ASP A 158 21.32 -2.56 4.89
CA ASP A 158 21.93 -1.25 4.65
C ASP A 158 20.92 -0.10 4.73
N VAL A 159 19.81 -0.27 5.48
CA VAL A 159 18.82 0.80 5.68
C VAL A 159 19.15 1.56 6.95
N ASP A 160 19.69 2.77 6.77
CA ASP A 160 20.03 3.69 7.85
C ASP A 160 19.22 5.00 7.76
N ALA A 161 19.51 5.94 8.66
CA ALA A 161 18.82 7.23 8.73
C ALA A 161 19.07 8.11 7.49
N ASP A 162 20.22 7.96 6.83
CA ASP A 162 20.55 8.74 5.64
C ASP A 162 19.78 8.22 4.43
N LYS A 163 19.70 6.89 4.28
CA LYS A 163 18.89 6.23 3.26
C LYS A 163 17.40 6.52 3.45
N LEU A 164 16.93 6.61 4.69
CA LEU A 164 15.55 7.01 5.00
C LEU A 164 15.23 8.42 4.45
N LYS A 165 16.14 9.38 4.61
CA LYS A 165 15.95 10.76 4.14
C LYS A 165 16.03 10.89 2.62
N GLN A 166 16.88 10.08 1.98
CA GLN A 166 17.12 10.11 0.54
C GLN A 166 16.05 9.36 -0.26
N THR A 167 15.32 8.43 0.37
CA THR A 167 14.31 7.62 -0.32
C THR A 167 13.04 8.43 -0.56
N VAL A 168 12.83 8.80 -1.82
CA VAL A 168 11.65 9.52 -2.32
C VAL A 168 11.05 8.74 -3.48
N GLY A 169 9.72 8.64 -3.53
CA GLY A 169 8.99 8.05 -4.65
C GLY A 169 9.03 8.95 -5.89
N ARG A 170 8.46 8.49 -7.00
CA ARG A 170 8.42 9.28 -8.23
C ARG A 170 7.70 10.62 -8.03
N GLU A 171 8.07 11.59 -8.86
CA GLU A 171 7.35 12.86 -8.97
C GLU A 171 6.01 12.65 -9.70
N TYR A 172 4.95 13.27 -9.18
CA TYR A 172 3.62 13.22 -9.76
C TYR A 172 3.28 14.61 -10.32
N THR A 173 3.43 14.78 -11.63
CA THR A 173 2.91 15.96 -12.33
C THR A 173 1.40 15.85 -12.44
N LEU A 174 0.68 16.93 -12.13
CA LEU A 174 -0.72 17.03 -12.50
C LEU A 174 -0.77 17.08 -14.04
N ASP A 175 -1.61 16.24 -14.65
CA ASP A 175 -2.00 16.48 -16.03
C ASP A 175 -2.55 17.91 -16.09
N GLU A 176 -2.04 18.74 -17.00
CA GLU A 176 -2.56 20.10 -17.19
C GLU A 176 -4.07 19.99 -17.40
N GLU A 177 -4.84 20.75 -16.61
CA GLU A 177 -6.26 20.93 -16.84
C GLU A 177 -6.43 21.23 -18.34
N PRO A 178 -7.27 20.49 -19.08
CA PRO A 178 -7.49 20.78 -20.49
C PRO A 178 -7.87 22.26 -20.56
N SER A 179 -7.05 23.05 -21.25
CA SER A 179 -7.25 24.48 -21.38
C SER A 179 -8.70 24.71 -21.79
N ASP A 180 -9.45 25.47 -21.01
CA ASP A 180 -10.78 25.98 -21.35
C ASP A 180 -10.65 26.94 -22.55
N ASP A 181 -10.24 26.45 -23.72
CA ASP A 181 -10.32 27.20 -24.97
C ASP A 181 -11.69 26.97 -25.58
N CYS A 182 -12.72 27.41 -24.85
CA CYS A 182 -14.01 27.71 -25.43
C CYS A 182 -14.03 29.20 -25.77
N SER A 183 -13.09 29.64 -26.62
CA SER A 183 -13.11 30.98 -27.19
C SER A 183 -12.96 30.91 -28.71
N SER A 184 -14.00 31.38 -29.40
CA SER A 184 -14.06 31.66 -30.83
C SER A 184 -14.21 30.48 -31.81
N SER A 185 -15.46 30.08 -32.04
CA SER A 185 -15.90 29.76 -33.40
C SER A 185 -17.31 30.31 -33.62
N THR A 186 -17.41 31.45 -34.29
CA THR A 186 -18.64 31.92 -34.93
C THR A 186 -18.99 30.93 -36.05
N GLY A 187 -19.81 29.94 -35.73
CA GLY A 187 -20.43 29.02 -36.68
C GLY A 187 -21.94 29.11 -36.50
N SER A 188 -22.62 29.56 -37.55
CA SER A 188 -24.08 29.62 -37.66
C SER A 188 -24.71 28.26 -37.42
N ALA A 189 -25.65 28.18 -36.47
CA ALA A 189 -26.56 27.04 -36.33
C ALA A 189 -27.99 27.58 -36.18
N GLU A 190 -28.78 27.37 -37.23
CA GLU A 190 -30.23 27.40 -37.19
C GLU A 190 -30.77 26.17 -36.41
N GLU A 191 -31.94 26.38 -35.80
CA GLU A 191 -32.92 25.41 -35.28
C GLU A 191 -32.69 24.66 -33.93
N GLU A 192 -33.38 25.19 -32.90
CA GLU A 192 -34.30 24.58 -31.90
C GLU A 192 -33.97 23.19 -31.27
N SER A 193 -34.08 22.88 -29.97
CA SER A 193 -35.07 23.24 -28.92
C SER A 193 -34.70 22.55 -27.54
N PRO A 194 -35.49 22.55 -26.43
CA PRO A 194 -35.17 23.31 -25.20
C PRO A 194 -35.21 22.52 -23.86
N CYS A 195 -34.31 22.81 -22.91
CA CYS A 195 -34.48 22.70 -21.43
C CYS A 195 -33.08 22.89 -20.79
N CYS A 196 -32.78 23.76 -19.84
CA CYS A 196 -33.58 24.35 -18.79
C CYS A 196 -33.12 25.79 -18.54
N LYS A 197 -34.09 26.71 -18.48
CA LYS A 197 -33.92 28.03 -17.88
C LYS A 197 -33.97 27.87 -16.36
N ASN A 198 -32.96 28.41 -15.68
CA ASN A 198 -32.98 28.97 -14.31
C ASN A 198 -31.59 29.61 -14.15
N GLY A 199 -31.37 30.89 -14.47
CA GLY A 199 -31.63 32.01 -13.54
C GLY A 199 -30.76 31.83 -12.28
N VAL A 200 -29.80 32.67 -11.89
CA VAL A 200 -29.62 34.12 -12.01
C VAL A 200 -28.17 34.41 -11.57
N CYS A 201 -27.46 35.33 -12.22
CA CYS A 201 -26.52 36.20 -11.49
C CYS A 201 -26.41 37.55 -12.21
N SER A 202 -27.12 38.53 -11.66
CA SER A 202 -27.17 39.90 -12.15
C SER A 202 -25.84 40.62 -11.88
N LYS A 203 -25.28 41.19 -12.94
CA LYS A 203 -24.22 42.21 -12.88
C LYS A 203 -24.75 43.47 -12.19
N ASN A 204 -23.95 44.06 -11.31
CA ASN A 204 -24.02 45.51 -11.06
C ASN A 204 -22.80 46.19 -11.69
N LYS A 205 -23.13 47.22 -12.48
CA LYS A 205 -22.28 48.19 -13.15
C LYS A 205 -21.70 49.19 -12.15
N GLU A 206 -20.54 49.77 -12.46
CA GLU A 206 -20.45 51.14 -12.98
C GLU A 206 -19.64 51.13 -14.28
#